data_AF-A0A924YMB7-F1
#
_entry.id   AF-A0A924YMB7-F1
#
_cell.length_a   1.000
_cell.length_b   1.000
_cell.length_c   1.000
_cell.angle_alpha   90.00
_cell.angle_beta   90.00
_cell.angle_gamma   90.00
#
_symmetry.space_group_name_H-M   'P 1'
#
loop_
_entity.id
_entity.type
_entity.pdbx_description
1 polymer ?
#
loop_
_entity_poly.entity_id
_entity_poly.type
_entity_poly.pdbx_seq_one_letter_code
_entity_poly.pdbx_strand_id
1 'polypeptide(L)'
;LTQVLARLDGHQAVLISDYSKGVCTPRVLRTVIDAANARGIPVLVDPGPKANYADYTGATAVTPNRLETKLATGREVGSADDAFVAGRQLVETLQLTNAFVTLDKDGIALALNDGSAELFPTRKREVYDITGAGDMVLAMIGVGMADGLSSQDLCRLANVAGGLEVERIGVVAITRQEILGDLLGGSRKVHEKISELSELARMVDARKQLGQKVVFTNGCYDLLHAGHVQYLQEAATLGDCLIVALNSDDSTRRLKGPTRPVISQQQRAMMLAALECVDHAVVFDEDTPLALLERLQPHILVKGGTTSSVVGREFVESYGGEVRLLSEVPNVSTTRIVTQIRTLRDAA
;
A
#
# COMPACT_ATOMS: atom_id res chain seq x y z
N LEU A 1 35.83 4.07 17.15
CA LEU A 1 36.02 3.90 15.69
C LEU A 1 36.40 2.48 15.31
N THR A 2 37.49 1.90 15.85
CA THR A 2 37.89 0.50 15.55
C THR A 2 36.75 -0.52 15.72
N GLN A 3 35.98 -0.43 16.80
CA GLN A 3 34.82 -1.30 17.04
C GLN A 3 33.68 -1.11 16.02
N VAL A 4 33.45 0.13 15.55
CA VAL A 4 32.42 0.43 14.53
C VAL A 4 32.86 -0.17 13.19
N LEU A 5 34.11 0.08 12.80
CA LEU A 5 34.68 -0.43 11.55
C LEU A 5 34.68 -1.96 11.49
N ALA A 6 35.01 -2.63 12.59
CA ALA A 6 35.00 -4.10 12.68
C ALA A 6 33.60 -4.71 12.56
N ARG A 7 32.52 -3.93 12.75
CA ARG A 7 31.14 -4.40 12.64
C ARG A 7 30.53 -4.16 11.27
N LEU A 8 31.13 -3.34 10.42
CA LEU A 8 30.57 -2.99 9.11
C LEU A 8 30.30 -4.23 8.25
N ASP A 9 31.22 -5.19 8.23
CA ASP A 9 31.09 -6.40 7.40
C ASP A 9 29.87 -7.27 7.76
N GLY A 10 29.28 -7.08 8.93
CA GLY A 10 28.07 -7.79 9.38
C GLY A 10 26.75 -7.04 9.14
N HIS A 11 26.78 -5.87 8.49
CA HIS A 11 25.59 -5.02 8.29
C HIS A 11 25.40 -4.64 6.82
N GLN A 12 24.15 -4.52 6.39
CA GLN A 12 23.78 -4.22 5.01
C GLN A 12 23.50 -2.73 4.77
N ALA A 13 23.42 -1.92 5.82
CA ALA A 13 23.30 -0.46 5.74
C ALA A 13 23.88 0.19 7.00
N VAL A 14 24.27 1.46 6.90
CA VAL A 14 24.69 2.29 8.04
C VAL A 14 23.76 3.49 8.15
N LEU A 15 23.19 3.69 9.34
CA LEU A 15 22.36 4.85 9.67
C LEU A 15 23.14 5.75 10.62
N ILE A 16 23.25 7.03 10.28
CA ILE A 16 23.89 8.06 11.09
C ILE A 16 22.80 9.05 11.51
N SER A 17 22.44 9.07 12.79
CA SER A 17 21.55 10.09 13.35
C SER A 17 22.40 11.15 14.07
N ASP A 18 22.50 12.34 13.47
CA ASP A 18 23.32 13.44 13.98
C ASP A 18 22.47 14.52 14.67
N TYR A 19 22.24 14.37 15.98
CA TYR A 19 21.58 15.40 16.79
C TYR A 19 22.43 16.66 17.06
N SER A 20 23.61 16.79 16.46
CA SER A 20 24.57 17.88 16.74
C SER A 20 24.94 17.98 18.24
N LYS A 21 25.10 16.84 18.91
CA LYS A 21 25.46 16.74 20.34
C LYS A 21 26.91 16.29 20.62
N GLY A 22 27.75 16.22 19.57
CA GLY A 22 29.20 16.02 19.70
C GLY A 22 29.73 14.61 19.40
N VAL A 23 28.86 13.62 19.16
CA VAL A 23 29.29 12.26 18.72
C VAL A 23 29.70 12.25 17.25
N CYS A 24 28.88 12.85 16.39
CA CYS A 24 29.07 12.95 14.94
C CYS A 24 30.09 14.03 14.57
N THR A 25 31.32 13.88 15.06
CA THR A 25 32.44 14.76 14.67
C THR A 25 32.82 14.52 13.21
N PRO A 26 33.46 15.49 12.52
CA PRO A 26 33.95 15.32 11.15
C PRO A 26 34.79 14.06 10.97
N ARG A 27 35.68 13.77 11.93
CA ARG A 27 36.51 12.56 11.93
C ARG A 27 35.66 11.30 11.96
N VAL A 28 34.63 11.23 12.79
CA VAL A 28 33.76 10.05 12.90
C VAL A 28 32.97 9.86 11.62
N LEU A 29 32.31 10.92 11.14
CA LEU A 29 31.48 10.90 9.93
C LEU A 29 32.30 10.43 8.73
N ARG A 30 33.43 11.09 8.43
CA ARG A 30 34.30 10.70 7.31
C ARG A 30 34.80 9.27 7.43
N THR A 31 35.32 8.89 8.60
CA THR A 31 35.85 7.53 8.80
C THR A 31 34.80 6.46 8.54
N VAL A 32 33.55 6.67 8.98
CA VAL A 32 32.47 5.70 8.80
C VAL A 32 31.95 5.68 7.37
N ILE A 33 31.70 6.86 6.78
CA ILE A 33 31.22 6.99 5.39
C ILE A 33 32.21 6.37 4.42
N ASP A 34 33.50 6.73 4.52
CA ASP A 34 34.55 6.22 3.62
C ASP A 34 34.71 4.70 3.73
N ALA A 35 34.63 4.16 4.95
CA ALA A 35 34.77 2.72 5.19
C ALA A 35 33.55 1.92 4.70
N ALA A 36 32.35 2.47 4.81
CA ALA A 36 31.12 1.87 4.30
C ALA A 36 31.11 1.88 2.77
N ASN A 37 31.47 3.01 2.15
CA ASN A 37 31.60 3.14 0.70
C ASN A 37 32.61 2.15 0.10
N ALA A 38 33.77 1.98 0.75
CA ALA A 38 34.77 0.99 0.33
C ALA A 38 34.26 -0.46 0.33
N ARG A 39 33.15 -0.74 1.04
CA ARG A 39 32.48 -2.03 1.12
C ARG A 39 31.20 -2.11 0.30
N GLY A 40 30.80 -1.03 -0.36
CA GLY A 40 29.50 -0.93 -1.03
C GLY A 40 28.31 -0.95 -0.06
N ILE A 41 28.51 -0.62 1.20
CA ILE A 41 27.44 -0.55 2.20
C ILE A 41 26.81 0.84 2.13
N PRO A 42 25.50 0.97 1.87
CA PRO A 42 24.86 2.26 1.77
C PRO A 42 24.79 2.97 3.13
N VAL A 43 24.96 4.30 3.10
CA VAL A 43 24.95 5.16 4.28
C VAL A 43 23.82 6.18 4.19
N LEU A 44 22.93 6.14 5.16
CA LEU A 44 21.84 7.09 5.34
C LEU A 44 22.15 8.01 6.50
N VAL A 45 22.04 9.33 6.29
CA VAL A 45 22.29 10.33 7.34
C VAL A 45 21.02 11.11 7.63
N ASP A 46 20.59 11.10 8.89
CA ASP A 46 19.63 12.04 9.43
C ASP A 46 20.39 13.24 10.02
N PRO A 47 20.39 14.38 9.34
CA PRO A 47 21.31 15.46 9.67
C PRO A 47 20.73 16.41 10.72
N GLY A 48 21.57 16.87 11.64
CA GLY A 48 21.16 17.92 12.57
C GLY A 48 21.00 19.31 11.92
N PRO A 49 20.43 20.28 12.68
CA PRO A 49 20.17 21.63 12.20
C PRO A 49 21.46 22.47 12.15
N LYS A 50 22.30 22.21 11.13
CA LYS A 50 23.56 22.93 10.89
C LYS A 50 23.64 23.48 9.46
N ALA A 51 24.39 24.57 9.28
CA ALA A 51 24.48 25.25 7.99
C ALA A 51 25.39 24.55 6.97
N ASN A 52 26.30 23.68 7.43
CA ASN A 52 27.26 23.01 6.55
C ASN A 52 27.17 21.50 6.70
N TYR A 53 26.87 20.83 5.59
CA TYR A 53 26.72 19.38 5.49
C TYR A 53 27.94 18.70 4.84
N ALA A 54 29.04 19.40 4.58
CA ALA A 54 30.24 18.84 3.93
C ALA A 54 30.80 17.58 4.63
N ASP A 55 30.59 17.43 5.94
CA ASP A 55 31.01 16.23 6.66
C ASP A 55 30.25 14.96 6.24
N TYR A 56 29.10 15.11 5.57
CA TYR A 56 28.26 14.02 5.06
C TYR A 56 28.56 13.65 3.60
N THR A 57 29.48 14.34 2.93
CA THR A 57 29.79 14.10 1.51
C THR A 57 30.16 12.63 1.26
N GLY A 58 29.57 12.03 0.23
CA GLY A 58 29.76 10.62 -0.13
C GLY A 58 28.85 9.65 0.61
N ALA A 59 27.98 10.11 1.52
CA ALA A 59 26.88 9.27 1.98
C ALA A 59 25.97 8.88 0.80
N THR A 60 25.23 7.79 0.93
CA THR A 60 24.25 7.38 -0.10
C THR A 60 23.08 8.35 -0.14
N ALA A 61 22.61 8.77 1.04
CA ALA A 61 21.40 9.55 1.18
C ALA A 61 21.36 10.42 2.45
N VAL A 62 20.52 11.45 2.43
CA VAL A 62 20.19 12.29 3.59
C VAL A 62 18.68 12.44 3.77
N THR A 63 18.21 12.64 5.01
CA THR A 63 16.78 12.82 5.36
C THR A 63 16.45 14.15 6.07
N PRO A 64 16.90 15.33 5.57
CA PRO A 64 16.65 16.59 6.25
C PRO A 64 15.17 17.00 6.18
N ASN A 65 14.68 17.65 7.22
CA ASN A 65 13.42 18.38 7.19
C ASN A 65 13.54 19.74 6.50
N ARG A 66 12.44 20.50 6.42
CA ARG A 66 12.39 21.84 5.81
C ARG A 66 13.43 22.80 6.41
N LEU A 67 13.55 22.83 7.74
CA LEU A 67 14.45 23.74 8.45
C LEU A 67 15.92 23.37 8.20
N GLU A 68 16.25 22.09 8.34
CA GLU A 68 17.57 21.54 8.05
C GLU A 68 18.00 21.78 6.60
N THR A 69 17.11 21.50 5.65
CA THR A 69 17.34 21.75 4.22
C THR A 69 17.60 23.22 3.96
N LYS A 70 16.81 24.11 4.58
CA LYS A 70 17.01 25.56 4.48
C LYS A 70 18.37 25.99 5.03
N LEU A 71 18.74 25.50 6.22
CA LEU A 71 20.01 25.83 6.84
C LEU A 71 21.19 25.38 5.96
N ALA A 72 21.13 24.16 5.42
CA ALA A 72 22.21 23.58 4.63
C ALA A 72 22.34 24.17 3.21
N THR A 73 21.22 24.57 2.59
CA THR A 73 21.22 25.06 1.20
C THR A 73 21.13 26.58 1.06
N GLY A 74 20.72 27.28 2.13
CA GLY A 74 20.39 28.69 2.12
C GLY A 74 19.09 29.03 1.37
N ARG A 75 18.27 28.03 1.02
CA ARG A 75 17.02 28.20 0.27
C ARG A 75 15.80 28.00 1.16
N GLU A 76 14.76 28.80 0.97
CA GLU A 76 13.46 28.52 1.58
C GLU A 76 12.86 27.25 0.98
N VAL A 77 12.14 26.48 1.81
CA VAL A 77 11.45 25.25 1.38
C VAL A 77 9.97 25.41 1.71
N GLY A 78 9.25 26.16 0.86
CA GLY A 78 7.82 26.46 1.01
C GLY A 78 6.91 25.54 0.22
N SER A 79 7.38 25.04 -0.91
CA SER A 79 6.65 24.17 -1.85
C SER A 79 7.43 22.91 -2.21
N ALA A 80 6.79 21.98 -2.93
CA ALA A 80 7.46 20.81 -3.47
C ALA A 80 8.56 21.19 -4.47
N ASP A 81 8.33 22.21 -5.31
CA ASP A 81 9.32 22.69 -6.28
C ASP A 81 10.56 23.27 -5.59
N ASP A 82 10.36 24.02 -4.50
CA ASP A 82 11.47 24.52 -3.68
C ASP A 82 12.28 23.36 -3.09
N ALA A 83 11.58 22.34 -2.58
CA ALA A 83 12.20 21.13 -2.02
C ALA A 83 12.98 20.36 -3.09
N PHE A 84 12.49 20.28 -4.33
CA PHE A 84 13.20 19.63 -5.44
C PHE A 84 14.49 20.38 -5.79
N VAL A 85 14.45 21.71 -5.84
CA VAL A 85 15.65 22.52 -6.12
C VAL A 85 16.68 22.36 -5.00
N ALA A 86 16.25 22.48 -3.73
CA ALA A 86 17.14 22.35 -2.58
C ALA A 86 17.69 20.91 -2.46
N GLY A 87 16.85 19.90 -2.66
CA GLY A 87 17.24 18.49 -2.66
C GLY A 87 18.28 18.17 -3.73
N ARG A 88 18.10 18.65 -4.98
CA ARG A 88 19.10 18.50 -6.04
C ARG A 88 20.43 19.17 -5.69
N GLN A 89 20.40 20.36 -5.08
CA GLN A 89 21.62 21.02 -4.61
C GLN A 89 22.35 20.17 -3.56
N LEU A 90 21.62 19.54 -2.62
CA LEU A 90 22.22 18.62 -1.64
C LEU A 90 22.84 17.39 -2.33
N VAL A 91 22.13 16.77 -3.26
CA VAL A 91 22.61 15.63 -4.03
C VAL A 91 23.91 15.95 -4.76
N GLU A 92 23.97 17.09 -5.46
CA GLU A 92 25.16 17.54 -6.18
C GLU A 92 26.32 17.87 -5.23
N THR A 93 26.07 18.73 -4.25
CA THR A 93 27.11 19.26 -3.34
C THR A 93 27.72 18.16 -2.47
N LEU A 94 26.91 17.19 -2.06
CA LEU A 94 27.33 16.11 -1.16
C LEU A 94 27.62 14.80 -1.91
N GLN A 95 27.50 14.77 -3.24
CA GLN A 95 27.73 13.58 -4.06
C GLN A 95 26.86 12.39 -3.62
N LEU A 96 25.58 12.64 -3.37
CA LEU A 96 24.63 11.62 -2.91
C LEU A 96 24.05 10.85 -4.09
N THR A 97 23.44 9.71 -3.80
CA THR A 97 22.54 9.04 -4.76
C THR A 97 21.16 9.70 -4.73
N ASN A 98 20.67 10.07 -3.54
CA ASN A 98 19.39 10.72 -3.37
C ASN A 98 19.31 11.58 -2.09
N ALA A 99 18.33 12.48 -2.04
CA ALA A 99 17.94 13.22 -0.85
C ALA A 99 16.44 13.07 -0.62
N PHE A 100 16.06 12.69 0.61
CA PHE A 100 14.69 12.54 1.06
C PHE A 100 14.31 13.76 1.91
N VAL A 101 13.84 14.84 1.28
CA VAL A 101 13.46 16.05 2.01
C VAL A 101 12.09 15.84 2.64
N THR A 102 12.01 15.75 3.97
CA THR A 102 10.74 15.54 4.67
C THR A 102 9.98 16.86 4.81
N LEU A 103 8.71 16.86 4.41
CA LEU A 103 7.84 18.02 4.28
C LEU A 103 6.63 17.97 5.23
N ASP A 104 6.77 17.28 6.36
CA ASP A 104 5.73 17.05 7.36
C ASP A 104 4.46 16.45 6.71
N LYS A 105 3.31 17.09 6.92
CA LYS A 105 2.01 16.71 6.34
C LYS A 105 1.96 16.68 4.81
N ASP A 106 2.95 17.26 4.13
CA ASP A 106 3.00 17.27 2.66
C ASP A 106 3.79 16.06 2.12
N GLY A 107 4.38 15.23 2.99
CA GLY A 107 5.06 13.99 2.66
C GLY A 107 6.56 14.14 2.46
N ILE A 108 7.14 13.45 1.47
CA ILE A 108 8.58 13.44 1.19
C ILE A 108 8.82 13.87 -0.26
N ALA A 109 9.68 14.87 -0.45
CA ALA A 109 10.21 15.24 -1.76
C ALA A 109 11.53 14.49 -1.99
N LEU A 110 11.53 13.58 -2.96
CA LEU A 110 12.70 12.82 -3.38
C LEU A 110 13.43 13.57 -4.48
N ALA A 111 14.75 13.74 -4.33
CA ALA A 111 15.64 14.19 -5.39
C ALA A 111 16.70 13.12 -5.66
N LEU A 112 16.98 12.83 -6.94
CA LEU A 112 17.90 11.79 -7.41
C LEU A 112 19.11 12.40 -8.13
N ASN A 113 20.20 11.65 -8.18
CA ASN A 113 21.46 12.06 -8.84
C ASN A 113 21.39 12.12 -10.37
N ASP A 114 20.36 11.54 -10.98
CA ASP A 114 20.05 11.69 -12.41
C ASP A 114 19.30 13.01 -12.71
N GLY A 115 19.05 13.83 -11.69
CA GLY A 115 18.34 15.10 -11.77
C GLY A 115 16.81 14.98 -11.66
N SER A 116 16.26 13.76 -11.62
CA SER A 116 14.84 13.55 -11.41
C SER A 116 14.43 13.88 -9.97
N ALA A 117 13.17 14.29 -9.81
CA ALA A 117 12.59 14.57 -8.49
C ALA A 117 11.09 14.27 -8.51
N GLU A 118 10.57 13.76 -7.39
CA GLU A 118 9.16 13.37 -7.26
C GLU A 118 8.66 13.63 -5.84
N LEU A 119 7.41 14.07 -5.71
CA LEU A 119 6.74 14.23 -4.43
C LEU A 119 5.94 12.97 -4.09
N PHE A 120 6.19 12.44 -2.90
CA PHE A 120 5.41 11.36 -2.30
C PHE A 120 4.54 11.95 -1.20
N PRO A 121 3.27 12.28 -1.45
CA PRO A 121 2.40 12.83 -0.43
C PRO A 121 2.08 11.80 0.64
N THR A 122 1.95 12.23 1.89
CA THR A 122 1.37 11.38 2.95
C THR A 122 -0.16 11.38 2.86
N ARG A 123 -0.78 10.42 3.53
CA ARG A 123 -2.23 10.40 3.71
C ARG A 123 -2.61 11.40 4.81
N LYS A 124 -3.83 11.92 4.76
CA LYS A 124 -4.33 12.77 5.85
C LYS A 124 -4.49 11.91 7.10
N ARG A 125 -3.89 12.33 8.21
CA ARG A 125 -3.87 11.62 9.49
C ARG A 125 -4.25 12.54 10.65
N GLU A 126 -4.70 11.95 11.75
CA GLU A 126 -4.95 12.67 13.00
C GLU A 126 -3.64 12.80 13.76
N VAL A 127 -3.07 14.01 13.80
CA VAL A 127 -1.79 14.25 14.45
C VAL A 127 -2.01 14.49 15.94
N TYR A 128 -1.46 13.61 16.79
CA TYR A 128 -1.49 13.74 18.24
C TYR A 128 -0.13 14.25 18.77
N ASP A 129 0.98 13.68 18.30
CA ASP A 129 2.35 14.07 18.63
C ASP A 129 3.21 13.99 17.36
N ILE A 130 4.31 14.74 17.29
CA ILE A 130 5.27 14.68 16.17
C ILE A 130 6.63 14.14 16.61
N THR A 131 6.77 13.80 17.89
CA THR A 131 8.02 13.43 18.53
C THR A 131 8.38 11.98 18.23
N GLY A 132 9.22 11.75 17.23
CA GLY A 132 9.73 10.42 16.85
C GLY A 132 9.48 10.05 15.38
N ALA A 133 8.64 10.82 14.68
CA ALA A 133 8.33 10.59 13.27
C ALA A 133 9.57 10.56 12.37
N GLY A 134 10.54 11.45 12.63
CA GLY A 134 11.83 11.49 11.94
C GLY A 134 12.64 10.21 12.14
N ASP A 135 12.68 9.68 13.37
CA ASP A 135 13.39 8.43 13.69
C ASP A 135 12.73 7.23 12.98
N MET A 136 11.39 7.22 12.88
CA MET A 136 10.67 6.19 12.14
C MET A 136 10.90 6.27 10.62
N VAL A 137 10.97 7.48 10.06
CA VAL A 137 11.35 7.70 8.66
C VAL A 137 12.77 7.18 8.41
N LEU A 138 13.73 7.58 9.23
CA LEU A 138 15.12 7.14 9.16
C LEU A 138 15.23 5.61 9.24
N ALA A 139 14.56 5.00 10.22
CA ALA A 139 14.59 3.56 10.42
C ALA A 139 13.99 2.80 9.23
N MET A 140 12.85 3.25 8.69
CA MET A 140 12.21 2.57 7.56
C MET A 140 12.98 2.70 6.26
N ILE A 141 13.52 3.88 5.97
CA ILE A 141 14.40 4.07 4.81
C ILE A 141 15.64 3.17 4.98
N GLY A 142 16.24 3.14 6.17
CA GLY A 142 17.40 2.31 6.46
C GLY A 142 17.17 0.81 6.28
N VAL A 143 16.05 0.27 6.77
CA VAL A 143 15.68 -1.14 6.59
C VAL A 143 15.45 -1.46 5.11
N GLY A 144 14.75 -0.60 4.38
CA GLY A 144 14.52 -0.82 2.95
C GLY A 144 15.80 -0.67 2.10
N MET A 145 16.70 0.23 2.48
CA MET A 145 18.02 0.36 1.83
C MET A 145 18.87 -0.89 2.03
N ALA A 146 18.83 -1.49 3.22
CA ALA A 146 19.50 -2.76 3.51
C ALA A 146 18.98 -3.92 2.64
N ASP A 147 17.72 -3.88 2.23
CA ASP A 147 17.08 -4.88 1.35
C ASP A 147 17.16 -4.51 -0.15
N GLY A 148 17.74 -3.35 -0.48
CA GLY A 148 17.91 -2.89 -1.87
C GLY A 148 16.63 -2.38 -2.54
N LEU A 149 15.65 -1.88 -1.77
CA LEU A 149 14.43 -1.29 -2.31
C LEU A 149 14.70 0.01 -3.08
N SER A 150 13.81 0.32 -4.04
CA SER A 150 13.88 1.57 -4.81
C SER A 150 13.65 2.80 -3.93
N SER A 151 14.29 3.93 -4.24
CA SER A 151 14.09 5.18 -3.50
C SER A 151 12.62 5.61 -3.42
N GLN A 152 11.84 5.32 -4.47
CA GLN A 152 10.41 5.58 -4.51
C GLN A 152 9.64 4.71 -3.51
N ASP A 153 9.97 3.42 -3.40
CA ASP A 153 9.34 2.53 -2.42
C ASP A 153 9.74 2.91 -0.98
N LEU A 154 10.99 3.36 -0.78
CA LEU A 154 11.44 3.90 0.51
C LEU A 154 10.60 5.10 0.95
N CYS A 155 10.33 6.06 0.06
CA CYS A 155 9.44 7.19 0.36
C CYS A 155 8.03 6.72 0.77
N ARG A 156 7.47 5.74 0.06
CA ARG A 156 6.13 5.20 0.35
C ARG A 156 6.08 4.54 1.73
N LEU A 157 7.06 3.71 2.05
CA LEU A 157 7.16 3.03 3.35
C LEU A 157 7.41 4.02 4.49
N ALA A 158 8.30 4.98 4.29
CA ALA A 158 8.62 6.02 5.28
C ALA A 158 7.41 6.90 5.60
N ASN A 159 6.64 7.32 4.59
CA ASN A 159 5.39 8.07 4.81
C ASN A 159 4.35 7.28 5.62
N VAL A 160 4.26 5.96 5.41
CA VAL A 160 3.36 5.11 6.19
C VAL A 160 3.82 5.05 7.64
N ALA A 161 5.10 4.74 7.88
CA ALA A 161 5.61 4.58 9.24
C ALA A 161 5.64 5.89 10.03
N GLY A 162 6.16 6.97 9.44
CA GLY A 162 6.14 8.29 10.07
C GLY A 162 4.71 8.79 10.29
N GLY A 163 3.80 8.48 9.37
CA GLY A 163 2.39 8.81 9.51
C GLY A 163 1.69 8.06 10.65
N LEU A 164 1.96 6.76 10.83
CA LEU A 164 1.42 5.99 11.94
C LEU A 164 1.99 6.42 13.30
N GLU A 165 3.24 6.91 13.31
CA GLU A 165 3.89 7.39 14.52
C GLU A 165 3.26 8.67 15.04
N VAL A 166 2.94 9.63 14.15
CA VAL A 166 2.32 10.89 14.58
C VAL A 166 0.89 10.73 15.14
N GLU A 167 0.28 9.55 14.94
CA GLU A 167 -1.01 9.18 15.52
C GLU A 167 -0.88 8.67 16.98
N ARG A 168 0.33 8.65 17.54
CA ARG A 168 0.63 8.18 18.90
C ARG A 168 1.06 9.34 19.80
N ILE A 169 1.12 9.08 21.11
CA ILE A 169 1.63 10.03 22.10
C ILE A 169 3.03 9.54 22.53
N GLY A 170 4.04 10.39 22.36
CA GLY A 170 5.44 10.07 22.64
C GLY A 170 6.09 9.12 21.62
N VAL A 171 7.35 8.76 21.89
CA VAL A 171 8.17 7.92 21.00
C VAL A 171 7.72 6.45 21.11
N VAL A 172 6.95 5.99 20.12
CA VAL A 172 6.45 4.61 20.05
C VAL A 172 6.96 3.93 18.78
N ALA A 173 7.48 2.72 18.92
CA ALA A 173 7.88 1.92 17.76
C ALA A 173 6.63 1.39 17.04
N ILE A 174 6.50 1.70 15.75
CA ILE A 174 5.45 1.13 14.90
C ILE A 174 5.86 -0.28 14.46
N THR A 175 4.98 -1.25 14.68
CA THR A 175 5.25 -2.64 14.32
C THR A 175 5.10 -2.88 12.82
N ARG A 176 5.77 -3.91 12.32
CA ARG A 176 5.59 -4.39 10.93
C ARG A 176 4.11 -4.67 10.62
N GLN A 177 3.36 -5.20 11.60
CA GLN A 177 1.95 -5.52 11.40
C GLN A 177 1.09 -4.27 11.19
N GLU A 178 1.36 -3.19 11.92
CA GLU A 178 0.67 -1.91 11.76
C GLU A 178 0.99 -1.26 10.41
N ILE A 179 2.26 -1.26 9.99
CA ILE A 179 2.67 -0.75 8.67
C ILE A 179 1.96 -1.52 7.56
N LEU A 180 1.95 -2.86 7.65
CA LEU A 180 1.23 -3.69 6.69
C LEU A 180 -0.27 -3.36 6.73
N GLY A 181 -0.89 -3.30 7.91
CA GLY A 181 -2.30 -2.94 8.08
C GLY A 181 -2.68 -1.64 7.35
N ASP A 182 -1.88 -0.57 7.51
CA ASP A 182 -2.12 0.71 6.84
C ASP A 182 -1.95 0.64 5.31
N LEU A 183 -0.92 -0.08 4.85
CA LEU A 183 -0.73 -0.35 3.42
C LEU A 183 -1.93 -1.09 2.82
N LEU A 184 -2.48 -2.05 3.56
CA LEU A 184 -3.60 -2.88 3.12
C LEU A 184 -4.97 -2.19 3.27
N GLY A 185 -5.12 -1.24 4.20
CA GLY A 185 -6.39 -0.62 4.56
C GLY A 185 -6.71 0.72 3.88
N GLY A 186 -5.78 1.33 3.14
CA GLY A 186 -6.04 2.61 2.48
C GLY A 186 -7.08 2.54 1.36
N SER A 187 -7.83 3.63 1.12
CA SER A 187 -8.74 3.75 -0.03
C SER A 187 -7.98 3.54 -1.35
N ARG A 188 -8.12 2.34 -1.93
CA ARG A 188 -7.51 1.97 -3.21
C ARG A 188 -8.22 2.66 -4.36
N LYS A 189 -7.47 3.12 -5.37
CA LYS A 189 -8.06 3.55 -6.64
C LYS A 189 -8.78 2.37 -7.29
N VAL A 190 -9.79 2.64 -8.13
CA VAL A 190 -10.58 1.60 -8.80
C VAL A 190 -9.68 0.57 -9.52
N HIS A 191 -8.62 1.02 -10.20
CA HIS A 191 -7.69 0.13 -10.89
C HIS A 191 -6.88 -0.77 -9.94
N GLU A 192 -6.59 -0.31 -8.72
CA GLU A 192 -5.80 -1.07 -7.72
C GLU A 192 -6.64 -2.14 -7.00
N LYS A 193 -7.98 -2.02 -7.05
CA LYS A 193 -8.89 -3.04 -6.52
C LYS A 193 -9.10 -4.21 -7.49
N ILE A 194 -8.84 -4.04 -8.78
CA ILE A 194 -8.89 -5.14 -9.74
C ILE A 194 -7.55 -5.86 -9.66
N SER A 195 -7.56 -7.08 -9.11
CA SER A 195 -6.33 -7.78 -8.73
C SER A 195 -6.14 -9.07 -9.51
N GLU A 196 -4.88 -9.32 -9.89
CA GLU A 196 -4.46 -10.63 -10.40
C GLU A 196 -4.45 -11.67 -9.26
N LEU A 197 -4.75 -12.93 -9.57
CA LEU A 197 -4.89 -13.98 -8.56
C LEU A 197 -3.62 -14.16 -7.71
N SER A 198 -2.44 -14.04 -8.32
CA SER A 198 -1.16 -14.19 -7.62
C SER A 198 -0.88 -13.06 -6.62
N GLU A 199 -1.30 -11.84 -6.94
CA GLU A 199 -1.22 -10.69 -6.03
C GLU A 199 -2.27 -10.80 -4.92
N LEU A 200 -3.51 -11.15 -5.29
CA LEU A 200 -4.60 -11.34 -4.36
C LEU A 200 -4.28 -12.44 -3.34
N ALA A 201 -3.64 -13.54 -3.75
CA ALA A 201 -3.23 -14.59 -2.83
C ALA A 201 -2.22 -14.09 -1.79
N ARG A 202 -1.20 -13.34 -2.22
CA ARG A 202 -0.21 -12.73 -1.30
C ARG A 202 -0.88 -11.76 -0.32
N MET A 203 -1.83 -10.97 -0.81
CA MET A 203 -2.64 -10.06 0.01
C MET A 203 -3.46 -10.80 1.07
N VAL A 204 -4.13 -11.88 0.67
CA VAL A 204 -4.93 -12.71 1.58
C VAL A 204 -4.05 -13.36 2.64
N ASP A 205 -2.89 -13.88 2.26
CA ASP A 205 -1.93 -14.46 3.20
C ASP A 205 -1.43 -13.42 4.22
N ALA A 206 -1.13 -12.21 3.75
CA ALA A 206 -0.74 -11.11 4.63
C ALA A 206 -1.86 -10.73 5.62
N ARG A 207 -3.11 -10.62 5.14
CA ARG A 207 -4.27 -10.31 6.00
C ARG A 207 -4.53 -11.39 7.04
N LYS A 208 -4.40 -12.66 6.68
CA LYS A 208 -4.47 -13.79 7.62
C LYS A 208 -3.41 -13.70 8.71
N GLN A 209 -2.17 -13.37 8.35
CA GLN A 209 -1.09 -13.16 9.32
C GLN A 209 -1.32 -11.98 10.26
N LEU A 210 -2.15 -11.01 9.85
CA LEU A 210 -2.60 -9.89 10.67
C LEU A 210 -3.85 -10.22 11.51
N GLY A 211 -4.37 -11.45 11.46
CA GLY A 211 -5.60 -11.85 12.14
C GLY A 211 -6.88 -11.25 11.54
N GLN A 212 -6.80 -10.67 10.33
CA GLN A 212 -7.93 -10.08 9.63
C GLN A 212 -8.79 -11.14 8.94
N LYS A 213 -10.11 -10.99 9.04
CA LYS A 213 -11.10 -11.86 8.39
C LYS A 213 -11.30 -11.47 6.94
N VAL A 214 -11.10 -12.45 6.07
CA VAL A 214 -11.29 -12.30 4.61
C VAL A 214 -12.62 -12.91 4.22
N VAL A 215 -13.48 -12.10 3.62
CA VAL A 215 -14.79 -12.45 3.09
C VAL A 215 -14.67 -12.63 1.57
N PHE A 216 -15.28 -13.68 1.05
CA PHE A 216 -15.30 -13.98 -0.38
C PHE A 216 -16.72 -14.17 -0.86
N THR A 217 -17.04 -13.58 -2.00
CA THR A 217 -18.27 -13.85 -2.77
C THR A 217 -17.93 -13.94 -4.24
N ASN A 218 -18.79 -14.57 -5.03
CA ASN A 218 -18.65 -14.57 -6.48
C ASN A 218 -19.98 -14.45 -7.22
N GLY A 219 -19.93 -13.98 -8.46
CA GLY A 219 -21.09 -13.89 -9.34
C GLY A 219 -20.80 -13.25 -10.69
N CYS A 220 -21.81 -13.21 -11.56
CA CYS A 220 -21.69 -12.61 -12.88
C CYS A 220 -21.81 -11.07 -12.86
N TYR A 221 -22.57 -10.48 -11.91
CA TYR A 221 -22.75 -9.02 -11.76
C TYR A 221 -22.98 -8.26 -13.08
N ASP A 222 -23.85 -8.83 -13.92
CA ASP A 222 -23.95 -8.40 -15.32
C ASP A 222 -24.61 -7.04 -15.48
N LEU A 223 -25.80 -6.85 -14.89
CA LEU A 223 -26.34 -5.52 -14.65
C LEU A 223 -26.41 -5.32 -13.13
N LEU A 224 -25.54 -4.44 -12.63
CA LEU A 224 -25.56 -4.04 -11.23
C LEU A 224 -26.84 -3.26 -10.90
N HIS A 225 -27.32 -3.46 -9.68
CA HIS A 225 -28.53 -2.83 -9.17
C HIS A 225 -28.45 -2.75 -7.64
N ALA A 226 -29.38 -2.02 -7.02
CA ALA A 226 -29.40 -1.79 -5.57
C ALA A 226 -29.28 -3.09 -4.75
N GLY A 227 -29.95 -4.16 -5.15
CA GLY A 227 -29.80 -5.48 -4.50
C GLY A 227 -28.36 -6.02 -4.45
N HIS A 228 -27.55 -5.84 -5.51
CA HIS A 228 -26.13 -6.21 -5.47
C HIS A 228 -25.33 -5.31 -4.52
N VAL A 229 -25.61 -4.01 -4.51
CA VAL A 229 -24.91 -3.06 -3.63
C VAL A 229 -25.18 -3.39 -2.17
N GLN A 230 -26.45 -3.59 -1.79
CA GLN A 230 -26.82 -3.96 -0.43
C GLN A 230 -26.24 -5.32 -0.02
N TYR A 231 -26.29 -6.32 -0.90
CA TYR A 231 -25.67 -7.63 -0.67
C TYR A 231 -24.17 -7.53 -0.40
N LEU A 232 -23.44 -6.76 -1.22
CA LEU A 232 -22.00 -6.58 -1.07
C LEU A 232 -21.67 -5.78 0.20
N GLN A 233 -22.46 -4.78 0.55
CA GLN A 233 -22.31 -4.04 1.79
C GLN A 233 -22.51 -4.94 3.01
N GLU A 234 -23.56 -5.77 3.02
CA GLU A 234 -23.80 -6.72 4.11
C GLU A 234 -22.69 -7.77 4.19
N ALA A 235 -22.23 -8.30 3.07
CA ALA A 235 -21.09 -9.23 3.02
C ALA A 235 -19.82 -8.59 3.59
N ALA A 236 -19.54 -7.31 3.26
CA ALA A 236 -18.38 -6.59 3.76
C ALA A 236 -18.38 -6.48 5.30
N THR A 237 -19.55 -6.35 5.95
CA THR A 237 -19.62 -6.26 7.42
C THR A 237 -19.19 -7.53 8.16
N LEU A 238 -19.04 -8.66 7.46
CA LEU A 238 -18.68 -9.95 8.07
C LEU A 238 -17.17 -10.09 8.33
N GLY A 239 -16.34 -9.20 7.78
CA GLY A 239 -14.90 -9.23 7.96
C GLY A 239 -14.21 -7.91 7.63
N ASP A 240 -12.90 -7.97 7.43
CA ASP A 240 -12.03 -6.80 7.25
C ASP A 240 -11.59 -6.60 5.78
N CYS A 241 -11.98 -7.54 4.91
CA CYS A 241 -11.65 -7.53 3.49
C CYS A 241 -12.70 -8.29 2.68
N LEU A 242 -13.41 -7.60 1.77
CA LEU A 242 -14.33 -8.23 0.82
C LEU A 242 -13.68 -8.44 -0.54
N ILE A 243 -13.56 -9.71 -0.92
CA ILE A 243 -13.14 -10.15 -2.25
C ILE A 243 -14.38 -10.55 -3.06
N VAL A 244 -14.53 -9.96 -4.24
CA VAL A 244 -15.58 -10.29 -5.21
C VAL A 244 -14.96 -10.95 -6.43
N ALA A 245 -15.18 -12.26 -6.57
CA ALA A 245 -14.80 -12.98 -7.78
C ALA A 245 -15.87 -12.83 -8.87
N LEU A 246 -15.47 -12.26 -10.00
CA LEU A 246 -16.30 -11.96 -11.15
C LEU A 246 -16.11 -13.03 -12.23
N ASN A 247 -17.21 -13.64 -12.68
CA ASN A 247 -17.17 -14.54 -13.84
C ASN A 247 -16.73 -13.77 -15.10
N SER A 248 -15.82 -14.34 -15.88
CA SER A 248 -15.43 -13.85 -17.21
C SER A 248 -16.63 -13.75 -18.16
N ASP A 249 -16.41 -13.15 -19.33
CA ASP A 249 -17.43 -13.10 -20.37
C ASP A 249 -17.78 -14.51 -20.90
N ASP A 250 -16.80 -15.39 -21.02
CA ASP A 250 -17.01 -16.76 -21.50
C ASP A 250 -17.67 -17.65 -20.44
N SER A 251 -17.24 -17.56 -19.18
CA SER A 251 -17.90 -18.20 -18.04
C SER A 251 -19.36 -17.78 -17.94
N THR A 252 -19.64 -16.48 -18.08
CA THR A 252 -21.02 -15.96 -18.04
C THR A 252 -21.85 -16.45 -19.24
N ARG A 253 -21.27 -16.51 -20.44
CA ARG A 253 -21.93 -17.10 -21.64
C ARG A 253 -22.31 -18.56 -21.42
N ARG A 254 -21.41 -19.37 -20.84
CA ARG A 254 -21.68 -20.79 -20.56
C ARG A 254 -22.79 -20.96 -19.51
N LEU A 255 -22.80 -20.11 -18.48
CA LEU A 255 -23.76 -20.18 -17.37
C LEU A 255 -25.16 -19.60 -17.69
N LYS A 256 -25.23 -18.54 -18.50
CA LYS A 256 -26.46 -17.76 -18.72
C LYS A 256 -26.95 -17.77 -20.18
N GLY A 257 -26.17 -18.35 -21.09
CA GLY A 257 -26.46 -18.44 -22.52
C GLY A 257 -25.75 -17.37 -23.35
N PRO A 258 -25.79 -17.49 -24.69
CA PRO A 258 -24.94 -16.73 -25.61
C PRO A 258 -25.24 -15.23 -25.67
N THR A 259 -26.39 -14.79 -25.16
CA THR A 259 -26.80 -13.37 -25.14
C THR A 259 -26.32 -12.62 -23.89
N ARG A 260 -25.57 -13.29 -23.01
CA ARG A 260 -25.02 -12.75 -21.77
C ARG A 260 -23.52 -13.03 -21.72
N PRO A 261 -22.67 -12.12 -21.19
CA PRO A 261 -23.08 -10.90 -20.51
C PRO A 261 -23.43 -9.76 -21.48
N VAL A 262 -24.19 -8.78 -20.99
CA VAL A 262 -24.48 -7.54 -21.73
C VAL A 262 -23.34 -6.54 -21.56
N ILE A 263 -22.73 -6.52 -20.36
CA ILE A 263 -21.60 -5.65 -20.03
C ILE A 263 -20.33 -6.50 -19.97
N SER A 264 -19.23 -6.03 -20.59
CA SER A 264 -17.97 -6.78 -20.63
C SER A 264 -17.38 -6.98 -19.23
N GLN A 265 -16.58 -8.02 -19.04
CA GLN A 265 -15.94 -8.33 -17.76
C GLN A 265 -15.09 -7.17 -17.24
N GLN A 266 -14.44 -6.42 -18.14
CA GLN A 266 -13.62 -5.26 -17.77
C GLN A 266 -14.49 -4.15 -17.17
N GLN A 267 -15.61 -3.82 -17.81
CA GLN A 267 -16.55 -2.82 -17.32
C GLN A 267 -17.22 -3.27 -16.02
N ARG A 268 -17.60 -4.55 -15.90
CA ARG A 268 -18.17 -5.13 -14.67
C ARG A 268 -17.18 -5.07 -13.51
N ALA A 269 -15.91 -5.42 -13.74
CA ALA A 269 -14.86 -5.34 -12.74
C ALA A 269 -14.64 -3.89 -12.26
N MET A 270 -14.62 -2.93 -13.19
CA MET A 270 -14.52 -1.50 -12.85
C MET A 270 -15.68 -1.02 -11.99
N MET A 271 -16.93 -1.40 -12.32
CA MET A 271 -18.09 -1.00 -11.52
C MET A 271 -18.07 -1.62 -10.12
N LEU A 272 -17.66 -2.90 -9.99
CA LEU A 272 -17.48 -3.53 -8.68
C LEU A 272 -16.38 -2.86 -7.87
N ALA A 273 -15.23 -2.59 -8.47
CA ALA A 273 -14.12 -1.89 -7.84
C ALA A 273 -14.47 -0.45 -7.42
N ALA A 274 -15.40 0.21 -8.11
CA ALA A 274 -15.88 1.53 -7.73
C ALA A 274 -16.74 1.53 -6.44
N LEU A 275 -17.27 0.38 -6.02
CA LEU A 275 -18.02 0.28 -4.77
C LEU A 275 -17.07 0.39 -3.58
N GLU A 276 -17.43 1.23 -2.61
CA GLU A 276 -16.63 1.47 -1.41
C GLU A 276 -16.42 0.18 -0.62
N CYS A 277 -17.47 -0.63 -0.45
CA CYS A 277 -17.45 -1.90 0.29
C CYS A 277 -16.67 -3.04 -0.36
N VAL A 278 -16.18 -2.89 -1.60
CA VAL A 278 -15.40 -3.93 -2.30
C VAL A 278 -13.92 -3.61 -2.17
N ASP A 279 -13.16 -4.48 -1.51
CA ASP A 279 -11.70 -4.32 -1.36
C ASP A 279 -10.94 -4.81 -2.58
N HIS A 280 -11.37 -5.96 -3.13
CA HIS A 280 -10.76 -6.57 -4.31
C HIS A 280 -11.80 -7.20 -5.24
N ALA A 281 -11.59 -7.05 -6.54
CA ALA A 281 -12.30 -7.76 -7.59
C ALA A 281 -11.31 -8.61 -8.39
N VAL A 282 -11.62 -9.90 -8.60
CA VAL A 282 -10.79 -10.82 -9.39
C VAL A 282 -11.64 -11.47 -10.47
N VAL A 283 -11.15 -11.52 -11.70
CA VAL A 283 -11.86 -12.18 -12.80
C VAL A 283 -11.41 -13.64 -12.88
N PHE A 284 -12.35 -14.57 -13.07
CA PHE A 284 -12.06 -15.99 -13.26
C PHE A 284 -12.89 -16.59 -14.39
N ASP A 285 -12.33 -17.55 -15.11
CA ASP A 285 -12.97 -18.15 -16.28
C ASP A 285 -13.68 -19.45 -15.94
N GLU A 286 -13.34 -20.15 -14.87
CA GLU A 286 -13.89 -21.45 -14.52
C GLU A 286 -15.41 -21.40 -14.29
N ASP A 287 -16.08 -22.55 -14.44
CA ASP A 287 -17.53 -22.67 -14.21
C ASP A 287 -17.88 -22.57 -12.71
N THR A 288 -16.91 -22.84 -11.83
CA THR A 288 -17.06 -22.77 -10.38
C THR A 288 -15.89 -22.02 -9.74
N PRO A 289 -16.09 -21.37 -8.58
CA PRO A 289 -15.01 -20.65 -7.89
C PRO A 289 -14.06 -21.58 -7.12
N LEU A 290 -14.12 -22.91 -7.28
CA LEU A 290 -13.39 -23.86 -6.43
C LEU A 290 -11.87 -23.63 -6.47
N ALA A 291 -11.28 -23.45 -7.65
CA ALA A 291 -9.84 -23.19 -7.77
C ALA A 291 -9.41 -21.89 -7.06
N LEU A 292 -10.26 -20.85 -7.10
CA LEU A 292 -10.03 -19.62 -6.34
C LEU A 292 -10.13 -19.86 -4.83
N LEU A 293 -11.13 -20.61 -4.39
CA LEU A 293 -11.30 -20.94 -2.98
C LEU A 293 -10.11 -21.76 -2.46
N GLU A 294 -9.63 -22.73 -3.24
CA GLU A 294 -8.44 -23.51 -2.92
C GLU A 294 -7.19 -22.65 -2.79
N ARG A 295 -7.05 -21.64 -3.66
CA ARG A 295 -5.88 -20.75 -3.64
C ARG A 295 -5.93 -19.71 -2.53
N LEU A 296 -7.10 -19.14 -2.27
CA LEU A 296 -7.28 -18.00 -1.36
C LEU A 296 -7.65 -18.44 0.06
N GLN A 297 -8.38 -19.56 0.21
CA GLN A 297 -8.91 -20.08 1.48
C GLN A 297 -9.51 -18.97 2.36
N PRO A 298 -10.57 -18.26 1.93
CA PRO A 298 -11.17 -17.17 2.69
C PRO A 298 -11.76 -17.66 4.02
N HIS A 299 -11.87 -16.78 5.01
CA HIS A 299 -12.47 -17.12 6.30
C HIS A 299 -13.98 -17.27 6.19
N ILE A 300 -14.62 -16.49 5.31
CA ILE A 300 -16.07 -16.47 5.15
C ILE A 300 -16.40 -16.52 3.65
N LEU A 301 -17.16 -17.54 3.23
CA LEU A 301 -17.78 -17.59 1.91
C LEU A 301 -19.23 -17.12 2.01
N VAL A 302 -19.54 -16.04 1.30
CA VAL A 302 -20.87 -15.44 1.27
C VAL A 302 -21.57 -15.79 -0.04
N LYS A 303 -22.84 -16.20 0.07
CA LYS A 303 -23.72 -16.36 -1.08
C LYS A 303 -25.08 -15.70 -0.88
N GLY A 304 -25.52 -15.00 -1.93
CA GLY A 304 -26.87 -14.50 -2.06
C GLY A 304 -27.79 -15.55 -2.68
N GLY A 305 -29.07 -15.52 -2.31
CA GLY A 305 -30.13 -16.33 -2.92
C GLY A 305 -30.66 -17.46 -2.04
N THR A 306 -31.65 -18.17 -2.59
CA THR A 306 -32.44 -19.22 -1.89
C THR A 306 -31.95 -20.65 -2.17
N THR A 307 -30.85 -20.82 -2.89
CA THR A 307 -30.30 -22.14 -3.22
C THR A 307 -29.62 -22.79 -2.02
N SER A 308 -30.01 -24.02 -1.71
CA SER A 308 -29.48 -24.83 -0.60
C SER A 308 -28.06 -25.34 -0.83
N SER A 309 -27.60 -25.46 -2.08
CA SER A 309 -26.27 -25.94 -2.45
C SER A 309 -25.31 -24.79 -2.77
N VAL A 310 -24.41 -24.48 -1.84
CA VAL A 310 -23.32 -23.50 -2.04
C VAL A 310 -22.08 -24.24 -2.56
N VAL A 311 -21.69 -23.95 -3.81
CA VAL A 311 -20.45 -24.49 -4.39
C VAL A 311 -19.26 -24.00 -3.58
N GLY A 312 -18.44 -24.93 -3.09
CA GLY A 312 -17.29 -24.65 -2.23
C GLY A 312 -17.58 -24.70 -0.73
N ARG A 313 -18.81 -25.00 -0.28
CA ARG A 313 -19.14 -25.12 1.15
C ARG A 313 -18.26 -26.13 1.88
N GLU A 314 -18.25 -27.38 1.41
CA GLU A 314 -17.51 -28.46 2.06
C GLU A 314 -16.02 -28.14 2.14
N PHE A 315 -15.46 -27.53 1.10
CA PHE A 315 -14.07 -27.11 1.08
C PHE A 315 -13.79 -26.00 2.11
N VAL A 316 -14.62 -24.94 2.14
CA VAL A 316 -14.44 -23.81 3.08
C VAL A 316 -14.55 -24.27 4.53
N GLU A 317 -15.53 -25.11 4.83
CA GLU A 317 -15.74 -25.67 6.17
C GLU A 317 -14.61 -26.63 6.58
N SER A 318 -13.96 -27.33 5.62
CA SER A 318 -12.90 -28.30 5.92
C SER A 318 -11.65 -27.70 6.58
N TYR A 319 -11.36 -26.41 6.37
CA TYR A 319 -10.26 -25.70 7.01
C TYR A 319 -10.73 -24.73 8.11
N GLY A 320 -12.00 -24.83 8.53
CA GLY A 320 -12.58 -24.00 9.60
C GLY A 320 -13.14 -22.65 9.14
N GLY A 321 -13.29 -22.44 7.83
CA GLY A 321 -14.01 -21.28 7.30
C GLY A 321 -15.52 -21.41 7.46
N GLU A 322 -16.23 -20.29 7.35
CA GLU A 322 -17.67 -20.20 7.55
C GLU A 322 -18.40 -19.92 6.24
N VAL A 323 -19.56 -20.53 6.03
CA VAL A 323 -20.45 -20.19 4.90
C VAL A 323 -21.63 -19.40 5.41
N ARG A 324 -21.89 -18.24 4.80
CA ARG A 324 -23.02 -17.36 5.14
C ARG A 324 -23.94 -17.18 3.94
N LEU A 325 -25.23 -17.43 4.17
CA LEU A 325 -26.28 -17.14 3.21
C LEU A 325 -26.91 -15.81 3.60
N LEU A 326 -26.80 -14.82 2.71
CA LEU A 326 -27.47 -13.53 2.89
C LEU A 326 -28.79 -13.54 2.13
N SER A 327 -29.80 -12.91 2.73
CA SER A 327 -31.13 -12.84 2.17
C SER A 327 -31.12 -11.96 0.92
N GLU A 328 -31.79 -12.39 -0.15
CA GLU A 328 -32.00 -11.50 -1.29
C GLU A 328 -32.92 -10.34 -0.89
N VAL A 329 -32.54 -9.13 -1.29
CA VAL A 329 -33.41 -7.97 -1.19
C VAL A 329 -34.64 -8.22 -2.07
N PRO A 330 -35.86 -8.22 -1.51
CA PRO A 330 -37.06 -8.44 -2.31
C PRO A 330 -37.17 -7.41 -3.45
N ASN A 331 -37.62 -7.86 -4.62
CA ASN A 331 -38.06 -7.03 -5.76
C ASN A 331 -37.04 -6.41 -6.72
N VAL A 332 -35.74 -6.77 -6.70
CA VAL A 332 -34.79 -6.27 -7.73
C VAL A 332 -33.90 -7.41 -8.25
N SER A 333 -34.02 -7.74 -9.55
CA SER A 333 -33.10 -8.66 -10.22
C SER A 333 -32.79 -8.22 -11.65
N THR A 334 -31.58 -8.52 -12.12
CA THR A 334 -31.14 -8.24 -13.50
C THR A 334 -32.10 -8.80 -14.54
N THR A 335 -32.65 -10.00 -14.32
CA THR A 335 -33.62 -10.62 -15.23
C THR A 335 -34.91 -9.80 -15.32
N ARG A 336 -35.43 -9.28 -14.19
CA ARG A 336 -36.64 -8.45 -14.20
C ARG A 336 -36.43 -7.14 -14.93
N ILE A 337 -35.28 -6.48 -14.72
CA ILE A 337 -34.92 -5.24 -15.44
C ILE A 337 -34.89 -5.49 -16.96
N VAL A 338 -34.24 -6.56 -17.40
CA VAL A 338 -34.15 -6.91 -18.83
C VAL A 338 -35.51 -7.27 -19.41
N THR A 339 -36.32 -8.07 -18.70
CA THR A 339 -37.69 -8.40 -19.12
C THR A 339 -38.52 -7.14 -19.24
N GLN A 340 -38.46 -6.23 -18.27
CA GLN A 340 -39.21 -4.97 -18.28
C GLN A 340 -38.85 -4.10 -19.50
N ILE A 341 -37.55 -3.98 -19.82
CA ILE A 341 -37.07 -3.27 -21.02
C ILE A 341 -37.62 -3.93 -22.29
N ARG A 342 -37.64 -5.26 -22.38
CA ARG A 342 -38.20 -5.98 -23.55
C ARG A 342 -39.70 -5.73 -23.71
N THR A 343 -40.48 -5.84 -22.62
CA THR A 343 -41.92 -5.53 -22.67
C THR A 343 -42.22 -4.09 -23.06
N LEU A 344 -41.40 -3.12 -22.65
CA LEU A 344 -41.58 -1.72 -23.05
C LEU A 344 -41.30 -1.50 -24.54
N ARG A 345 -40.37 -2.28 -25.12
CA ARG A 345 -40.06 -2.24 -26.55
C ARG A 345 -41.15 -2.88 -27.40
N ASP A 346 -41.74 -3.97 -26.93
CA ASP A 346 -42.80 -4.70 -27.66
C ASP A 346 -44.16 -3.98 -27.57
N ALA A 347 -44.33 -3.05 -26.64
CA ALA A 347 -45.52 -2.22 -26.48
C ALA A 347 -45.47 -0.88 -27.25
N ALA A 348 -44.35 -0.57 -27.90
CA ALA A 348 -44.11 0.65 -28.69
C ALA A 348 -44.10 0.33 -30.19
#